data_AF-A0A450ZD40-F1
#
_entry.id   AF-A0A450ZD40-F1
#
_cell.length_a   1.000
_cell.length_b   1.000
_cell.length_c   1.000
_cell.angle_alpha   90.00
_cell.angle_beta   90.00
_cell.angle_gamma   90.00
#
_symmetry.space_group_name_H-M   'P 1'
#
loop_
_entity.id
_entity.type
_entity.pdbx_description
1 polymer ?
#
loop_
_entity_poly.entity_id
_entity_poly.type
_entity_poly.pdbx_seq_one_letter_code
_entity_poly.pdbx_strand_id
1 'polypeptide(L)'
;MGTLRFACLLRRLSRRQAKAPRAVPIGTITSYRECNMDYRRAKIPGAQYFFTVVIEHRRHLLIEHMDRLRAAFRHVQPRHPFRIDAIVILPDHLHTLWTLPTDDSDYANRWMRIKRTFSSGFPALPSNSSQKRKREKGIWQRRFWEHYIRDERDRQNHLDYIHYNPVKHGYVEQVRDWPYSTFQRLVKRGWYTADWGQSISHVVHDMDCE
;
A
#
# COMPACT_ATOMS: atom_id res chain seq x y z
N MET A 1 34.39 -1.22 73.21
CA MET A 1 33.30 -0.39 72.65
C MET A 1 32.08 -1.29 72.52
N GLY A 2 31.29 -1.49 73.58
CA GLY A 2 30.14 -0.64 73.95
C GLY A 2 28.90 -1.11 73.16
N THR A 3 28.03 -1.97 73.73
CA THR A 3 26.70 -1.64 74.32
C THR A 3 25.69 -1.04 73.31
N LEU A 4 24.39 -1.34 73.23
CA LEU A 4 23.37 -1.81 74.17
C LEU A 4 22.05 -2.11 73.40
N ARG A 5 21.23 -2.96 74.02
CA ARG A 5 19.76 -3.23 73.95
C ARG A 5 18.79 -2.22 73.27
N PHE A 6 17.62 -2.75 72.90
CA PHE A 6 16.20 -2.30 73.10
C PHE A 6 15.36 -2.58 71.84
N ALA A 7 14.39 -3.50 71.78
CA ALA A 7 13.12 -3.64 72.51
C ALA A 7 12.11 -2.48 72.30
N CYS A 8 10.95 -2.84 71.74
CA CYS A 8 9.62 -2.20 71.86
C CYS A 8 9.47 -0.72 71.48
N LEU A 9 8.52 -0.38 70.60
CA LEU A 9 7.10 -0.26 70.94
C LEU A 9 6.31 0.33 69.75
N LEU A 10 5.11 -0.20 69.59
CA LEU A 10 3.99 0.31 68.80
C LEU A 10 3.76 1.83 68.97
N ARG A 11 3.37 2.51 67.89
CA ARG A 11 1.98 2.98 67.71
C ARG A 11 1.77 3.71 66.37
N ARG A 12 0.73 3.23 65.69
CA ARG A 12 -0.23 3.93 64.82
C ARG A 12 -0.05 5.44 64.74
N LEU A 13 -0.06 6.01 63.54
CA LEU A 13 -0.88 7.18 63.20
C LEU A 13 -1.07 7.30 61.67
N SER A 14 -2.35 7.33 61.28
CA SER A 14 -2.93 8.07 60.15
C SER A 14 -2.50 7.77 58.71
N ARG A 15 -3.34 6.97 58.02
CA ARG A 15 -3.46 6.94 56.56
C ARG A 15 -3.90 8.33 56.07
N ARG A 16 -2.96 9.14 55.57
CA ARG A 16 -3.31 10.26 54.69
C ARG A 16 -3.73 9.67 53.34
N GLN A 17 -5.01 9.88 52.99
CA GLN A 17 -5.54 9.63 51.65
C GLN A 17 -4.72 10.43 50.63
N ALA A 18 -3.98 9.74 49.76
CA ALA A 18 -3.43 10.34 48.56
C ALA A 18 -4.59 10.56 47.57
N LYS A 19 -4.84 11.84 47.23
CA LYS A 19 -5.79 12.24 46.19
C LYS A 19 -5.35 11.65 44.85
N ALA A 20 -6.26 10.90 44.20
CA ALA A 20 -6.07 10.43 42.84
C ALA A 20 -5.86 11.62 41.88
N PRO A 21 -4.96 11.50 40.88
CA PRO A 21 -4.79 12.54 39.87
C PRO A 21 -6.08 12.68 39.03
N ARG A 22 -6.50 13.92 38.82
CA ARG A 22 -7.69 14.28 38.02
C ARG A 22 -7.54 13.75 36.60
N ALA A 23 -8.60 13.10 36.11
CA ALA A 23 -8.74 12.71 34.71
C ALA A 23 -8.65 13.94 33.81
N VAL A 24 -7.74 13.91 32.84
CA VAL A 24 -7.67 14.87 31.73
C VAL A 24 -8.74 14.47 30.72
N PRO A 25 -9.62 15.39 30.28
CA PRO A 25 -10.68 15.05 29.34
C PRO A 25 -10.08 14.60 28.00
N ILE A 26 -10.61 13.49 27.47
CA ILE A 26 -10.33 12.98 26.13
C ILE A 26 -10.86 14.02 25.13
N GLY A 27 -9.98 14.93 24.71
CA GLY A 27 -10.22 15.79 23.57
C GLY A 27 -10.18 14.94 22.31
N THR A 28 -11.29 14.90 21.59
CA THR A 28 -11.36 14.47 20.18
C THR A 28 -10.30 15.21 19.38
N ILE A 29 -9.22 14.53 19.00
CA ILE A 29 -8.24 15.06 18.04
C ILE A 29 -8.86 14.95 16.65
N THR A 30 -9.72 15.90 16.34
CA THR A 30 -10.06 16.28 14.98
C THR A 30 -8.97 17.24 14.49
N SER A 31 -7.89 16.71 13.92
CA SER A 31 -7.23 17.36 12.78
C SER A 31 -6.18 16.42 12.19
N TYR A 32 -6.50 15.82 11.03
CA TYR A 32 -5.48 15.41 10.07
C TYR A 32 -4.83 16.69 9.53
N ARG A 33 -3.90 17.28 10.32
CA ARG A 33 -2.94 18.24 9.80
C ARG A 33 -1.96 17.45 8.95
N GLU A 34 -1.93 17.80 7.68
CA GLU A 34 -0.98 17.42 6.64
C GLU A 34 0.44 17.26 7.22
N CYS A 35 0.82 16.03 7.57
CA CYS A 35 2.23 15.69 7.75
C CYS A 35 2.81 15.51 6.34
N ASN A 36 3.18 16.64 5.73
CA ASN A 36 3.85 16.70 4.45
C ASN A 36 5.31 16.25 4.67
N MET A 37 5.51 14.94 4.87
CA MET A 37 6.84 14.33 4.81
C MET A 37 7.37 14.58 3.40
N ASP A 38 8.55 15.18 3.29
CA ASP A 38 9.27 15.48 2.03
C ASP A 38 9.73 14.19 1.32
N TYR A 39 8.78 13.32 1.00
CA TYR A 39 9.01 12.14 0.21
C TYR A 39 9.38 12.54 -1.23
N ARG A 40 10.66 12.34 -1.57
CA ARG A 40 11.20 12.58 -2.90
C ARG A 40 11.16 11.31 -3.72
N ARG A 41 10.45 11.41 -4.85
CA ARG A 41 10.34 10.38 -5.87
C ARG A 41 11.71 10.04 -6.46
N ALA A 42 12.12 8.79 -6.38
CA ALA A 42 13.32 8.31 -7.06
C ALA A 42 13.07 8.31 -8.58
N LYS A 43 13.90 9.01 -9.36
CA LYS A 43 13.79 9.09 -10.83
C LYS A 43 15.06 8.55 -11.47
N ILE A 44 15.06 7.24 -11.73
CA ILE A 44 16.21 6.51 -12.26
C ILE A 44 15.77 5.89 -13.60
N PRO A 45 16.36 6.31 -14.73
CA PRO A 45 16.09 5.69 -16.03
C PRO A 45 16.38 4.20 -16.03
N GLY A 46 15.56 3.41 -16.72
CA GLY A 46 15.73 1.94 -16.82
C GLY A 46 15.40 1.15 -15.57
N ALA A 47 15.07 1.82 -14.46
CA ALA A 47 14.90 1.17 -13.17
C ALA A 47 13.60 0.36 -13.07
N GLN A 48 13.59 -0.49 -12.05
CA GLN A 48 12.42 -1.23 -11.61
C GLN A 48 11.72 -0.54 -10.45
N TYR A 49 10.40 -0.48 -10.53
CA TYR A 49 9.57 0.17 -9.52
C TYR A 49 8.38 -0.70 -9.19
N PHE A 50 8.14 -0.88 -7.90
CA PHE A 50 6.86 -1.34 -7.39
C PHE A 50 5.93 -0.14 -7.19
N PHE A 51 4.65 -0.33 -7.44
CA PHE A 51 3.61 0.68 -7.22
C PHE A 51 2.38 0.09 -6.54
N THR A 52 1.79 0.89 -5.65
CA THR A 52 0.42 0.70 -5.15
C THR A 52 -0.46 1.82 -5.64
N VAL A 53 -1.58 1.46 -6.27
CA VAL A 53 -2.54 2.41 -6.80
C VAL A 53 -3.93 2.08 -6.29
N VAL A 54 -4.52 3.03 -5.57
CA VAL A 54 -5.76 2.82 -4.80
C VAL A 54 -6.90 3.70 -5.33
N ILE A 55 -8.10 3.15 -5.36
CA ILE A 55 -9.37 3.86 -5.60
C ILE A 55 -9.76 4.65 -4.34
N GLU A 56 -10.16 5.90 -4.53
CA GLU A 56 -10.64 6.77 -3.47
C GLU A 56 -11.82 6.11 -2.73
N HIS A 57 -11.80 6.16 -1.40
CA HIS A 57 -12.78 5.48 -0.53
C HIS A 57 -12.89 3.95 -0.72
N ARG A 58 -11.84 3.30 -1.25
CA ARG A 58 -11.76 1.83 -1.39
C ARG A 58 -12.98 1.22 -2.13
N ARG A 59 -13.50 1.91 -3.14
CA ARG A 59 -14.62 1.41 -3.95
C ARG A 59 -14.16 0.32 -4.92
N HIS A 60 -15.02 -0.65 -5.21
CA HIS A 60 -14.68 -1.87 -5.96
C HIS A 60 -14.62 -1.71 -7.50
N LEU A 61 -14.25 -0.52 -7.97
CA LEU A 61 -14.36 -0.14 -9.38
C LEU A 61 -13.40 -0.87 -10.32
N LEU A 62 -12.29 -1.43 -9.82
CA LEU A 62 -11.27 -2.00 -10.70
C LEU A 62 -11.70 -3.33 -11.32
N ILE A 63 -12.29 -4.22 -10.52
CA ILE A 63 -12.79 -5.51 -11.02
C ILE A 63 -14.11 -5.31 -11.77
N GLU A 64 -15.01 -4.48 -11.24
CA GLU A 64 -16.29 -4.12 -11.89
C GLU A 64 -16.10 -3.53 -13.30
N HIS A 65 -14.98 -2.84 -13.52
CA HIS A 65 -14.64 -2.20 -14.79
C HIS A 65 -13.28 -2.66 -15.35
N MET A 66 -12.99 -3.96 -15.21
CA MET A 66 -11.73 -4.58 -15.64
C MET A 66 -11.38 -4.29 -17.10
N ASP A 67 -12.35 -4.36 -18.02
CA ASP A 67 -12.09 -4.11 -19.44
C ASP A 67 -11.67 -2.67 -19.72
N ARG A 68 -12.23 -1.72 -18.96
CA ARG A 68 -11.85 -0.31 -19.02
C ARG A 68 -10.44 -0.10 -18.46
N LEU A 69 -10.07 -0.79 -17.38
CA LEU A 69 -8.71 -0.75 -16.85
C LEU A 69 -7.71 -1.32 -17.87
N ARG A 70 -8.00 -2.49 -18.45
CA ARG A 70 -7.19 -3.11 -19.51
C ARG A 70 -7.06 -2.20 -20.73
N ALA A 71 -8.15 -1.56 -21.16
CA ALA A 71 -8.13 -0.59 -22.25
C ALA A 71 -7.25 0.63 -21.92
N ALA A 72 -7.26 1.11 -20.68
CA ALA A 72 -6.40 2.22 -20.25
C ALA A 72 -4.91 1.86 -20.36
N PHE A 73 -4.50 0.68 -19.89
CA PHE A 73 -3.13 0.19 -20.08
C PHE A 73 -2.77 0.05 -21.56
N ARG A 74 -3.63 -0.60 -22.37
CA ARG A 74 -3.43 -0.78 -23.82
C ARG A 74 -3.35 0.54 -24.58
N HIS A 75 -4.05 1.58 -24.14
CA HIS A 75 -4.02 2.89 -24.77
C HIS A 75 -2.70 3.64 -24.49
N VAL A 76 -2.18 3.53 -23.27
CA VAL A 76 -1.01 4.29 -22.80
C VAL A 76 0.29 3.62 -23.17
N GLN A 77 0.40 2.30 -22.98
CA GLN A 77 1.67 1.57 -23.10
C GLN A 77 2.37 1.72 -24.47
N PRO A 78 1.68 1.75 -25.63
CA PRO A 78 2.34 1.97 -26.92
C PRO A 78 2.94 3.37 -27.09
N ARG A 79 2.41 4.39 -26.40
CA ARG A 79 2.85 5.79 -26.50
C ARG A 79 3.87 6.17 -25.42
N HIS A 80 3.83 5.45 -24.31
CA HIS A 80 4.73 5.62 -23.17
C HIS A 80 5.17 4.23 -22.71
N PRO A 81 6.19 3.64 -23.36
CA PRO A 81 6.57 2.25 -23.14
C PRO A 81 7.01 1.95 -21.71
N PHE A 82 6.63 0.80 -21.18
CA PHE A 82 7.15 0.20 -19.94
C PHE A 82 6.80 -1.28 -19.97
N ARG A 83 7.55 -2.11 -19.25
CA ARG A 83 7.26 -3.53 -19.11
C ARG A 83 6.54 -3.77 -17.80
N ILE A 84 5.42 -4.50 -17.84
CA ILE A 84 4.73 -4.99 -16.64
C ILE A 84 5.29 -6.37 -16.31
N ASP A 85 6.22 -6.42 -15.36
CA ASP A 85 6.82 -7.66 -14.88
C ASP A 85 5.78 -8.48 -14.12
N ALA A 86 5.08 -7.83 -13.18
CA ALA A 86 3.97 -8.40 -12.44
C ALA A 86 2.87 -7.36 -12.17
N ILE A 87 1.63 -7.83 -12.05
CA ILE A 87 0.49 -7.03 -11.60
C ILE A 87 -0.54 -7.95 -10.94
N VAL A 88 -1.14 -7.45 -9.86
CA VAL A 88 -2.38 -7.97 -9.27
C VAL A 88 -3.39 -6.84 -9.21
N ILE A 89 -4.64 -7.15 -9.54
CA ILE A 89 -5.76 -6.21 -9.49
C ILE A 89 -6.73 -6.76 -8.46
N LEU A 90 -6.97 -5.98 -7.41
CA LEU A 90 -7.94 -6.22 -6.36
C LEU A 90 -9.18 -5.33 -6.63
N PRO A 91 -10.30 -5.49 -5.90
CA PRO A 91 -11.50 -4.70 -6.16
C PRO A 91 -11.24 -3.19 -6.15
N ASP A 92 -10.47 -2.71 -5.17
CA ASP A 92 -10.27 -1.27 -4.93
C ASP A 92 -8.83 -0.76 -5.15
N HIS A 93 -7.85 -1.65 -5.32
CA HIS A 93 -6.48 -1.24 -5.56
C HIS A 93 -5.75 -2.26 -6.44
N LEU A 94 -4.55 -1.88 -6.89
CA LEU A 94 -3.66 -2.76 -7.61
C LEU A 94 -2.23 -2.58 -7.10
N HIS A 95 -1.47 -3.66 -7.20
CA HIS A 95 -0.02 -3.65 -7.02
C HIS A 95 0.64 -4.07 -8.31
N THR A 96 1.72 -3.41 -8.70
CA THR A 96 2.43 -3.74 -9.94
C THR A 96 3.91 -3.43 -9.88
N LEU A 97 4.69 -4.29 -10.54
CA LEU A 97 6.12 -4.14 -10.75
C LEU A 97 6.37 -3.77 -12.21
N TRP A 98 6.96 -2.60 -12.44
CA TRP A 98 7.35 -2.14 -13.78
C TRP A 98 8.86 -2.09 -13.95
N THR A 99 9.33 -2.41 -15.15
CA THR A 99 10.66 -2.02 -15.65
C THR A 99 10.48 -0.89 -16.66
N LEU A 100 11.18 0.24 -16.47
CA LEU A 100 11.14 1.37 -17.39
C LEU A 100 12.17 1.23 -18.53
N PRO A 101 12.00 1.94 -19.65
CA PRO A 101 13.04 2.07 -20.67
C PRO A 101 14.33 2.69 -20.13
N THR A 102 15.47 2.30 -20.68
CA THR A 102 16.82 2.67 -20.18
C THR A 102 17.08 4.17 -20.10
N ASP A 103 16.38 4.97 -20.89
CA ASP A 103 16.50 6.41 -21.03
C ASP A 103 15.30 7.19 -20.44
N ASP A 104 14.38 6.50 -19.76
CA ASP A 104 13.12 7.09 -19.29
C ASP A 104 12.84 6.72 -17.82
N SER A 105 12.54 7.75 -17.01
CA SER A 105 12.13 7.61 -15.61
C SER A 105 10.72 8.13 -15.32
N ASP A 106 9.94 8.49 -16.34
CA ASP A 106 8.66 9.19 -16.24
C ASP A 106 7.48 8.22 -16.02
N TYR A 107 7.55 7.44 -14.94
CA TYR A 107 6.44 6.62 -14.48
C TYR A 107 5.24 7.46 -14.02
N ALA A 108 5.48 8.70 -13.57
CA ALA A 108 4.44 9.60 -13.10
C ALA A 108 3.46 9.98 -14.21
N ASN A 109 3.96 10.28 -15.40
CA ASN A 109 3.14 10.60 -16.57
C ASN A 109 2.35 9.37 -17.07
N ARG A 110 2.98 8.19 -17.09
CA ARG A 110 2.31 6.91 -17.38
C ARG A 110 1.12 6.69 -16.46
N TRP A 111 1.32 6.81 -15.14
CA TRP A 111 0.24 6.69 -14.17
C TRP A 111 -0.85 7.75 -14.34
N MET A 112 -0.47 9.01 -14.53
CA MET A 112 -1.43 10.10 -14.77
C MET A 112 -2.33 9.79 -15.97
N ARG A 113 -1.77 9.30 -17.07
CA ARG A 113 -2.52 8.94 -18.28
C ARG A 113 -3.39 7.70 -18.08
N ILE A 114 -2.89 6.66 -17.42
CA ILE A 114 -3.68 5.45 -17.11
C ILE A 114 -4.88 5.83 -16.24
N LYS A 115 -4.64 6.57 -15.15
CA LYS A 115 -5.70 7.04 -14.24
C LYS A 115 -6.74 7.88 -14.99
N ARG A 116 -6.30 8.83 -15.81
CA ARG A 116 -7.19 9.68 -16.62
C ARG A 116 -8.01 8.87 -17.62
N THR A 117 -7.38 7.93 -18.32
CA THR A 117 -8.05 7.10 -19.34
C THR A 117 -9.11 6.21 -18.70
N PHE A 118 -8.78 5.56 -17.58
CA PHE A 118 -9.76 4.80 -16.78
C PHE A 118 -10.92 5.70 -16.35
N SER A 119 -10.63 6.86 -15.76
CA SER A 119 -11.65 7.77 -15.22
C SER A 119 -12.52 8.46 -16.29
N SER A 120 -12.12 8.48 -17.56
CA SER A 120 -12.72 9.30 -18.62
C SER A 120 -14.24 9.13 -18.79
N GLY A 121 -14.79 7.93 -18.60
CA GLY A 121 -16.22 7.64 -18.79
C GLY A 121 -17.07 7.55 -17.52
N PHE A 122 -16.49 7.79 -16.35
CA PHE A 122 -17.25 7.79 -15.10
C PHE A 122 -17.86 9.16 -14.79
N PRO A 123 -18.99 9.24 -14.04
CA PRO A 123 -19.42 10.50 -13.46
C PRO A 123 -18.36 11.04 -12.49
N ALA A 124 -18.35 12.36 -12.29
CA ALA A 124 -17.52 12.94 -11.24
C ALA A 124 -18.11 12.57 -9.87
N LEU A 125 -17.25 12.08 -8.97
CA LEU A 125 -17.60 11.77 -7.59
C LEU A 125 -17.31 12.97 -6.68
N PRO A 126 -17.91 13.01 -5.47
CA PRO A 126 -17.54 13.98 -4.45
C PRO A 126 -16.02 14.03 -4.27
N SER A 127 -15.46 15.23 -4.30
CA SER A 127 -14.02 15.45 -4.32
C SER A 127 -13.65 16.73 -3.57
N ASN A 128 -12.43 16.77 -3.03
CA ASN A 128 -11.93 17.93 -2.29
C ASN A 128 -11.60 19.11 -3.24
N SER A 129 -11.39 20.30 -2.66
CA SER A 129 -11.10 21.54 -3.42
C SER A 129 -9.91 21.42 -4.37
N SER A 130 -8.86 20.68 -3.96
CA SER A 130 -7.67 20.44 -4.79
C SER A 130 -7.96 19.55 -5.99
N GLN A 131 -8.72 18.46 -5.80
CA GLN A 131 -9.17 17.57 -6.87
C GLN A 131 -10.06 18.30 -7.88
N LYS A 132 -11.00 19.12 -7.39
CA LYS A 132 -11.85 19.98 -8.24
C LYS A 132 -11.03 20.95 -9.10
N ARG A 133 -10.03 21.61 -8.51
CA ARG A 133 -9.11 22.52 -9.23
C ARG A 133 -8.35 21.81 -10.35
N LYS A 134 -7.99 20.55 -10.17
CA LYS A 134 -7.31 19.71 -11.18
C LYS A 134 -8.25 18.95 -12.11
N ARG A 135 -9.58 19.18 -11.98
CA ARG A 135 -10.62 18.47 -12.73
C ARG A 135 -10.51 16.94 -12.56
N GLU A 136 -10.04 16.50 -11.38
CA GLU A 136 -9.99 15.09 -11.00
C GLU A 136 -11.40 14.63 -10.62
N LYS A 137 -11.78 13.41 -11.02
CA LYS A 137 -13.13 12.87 -10.81
C LYS A 137 -13.37 12.26 -9.43
N GLY A 138 -12.42 12.36 -8.49
CA GLY A 138 -12.53 11.75 -7.16
C GLY A 138 -12.55 10.21 -7.17
N ILE A 139 -12.06 9.58 -8.24
CA ILE A 139 -12.06 8.11 -8.39
C ILE A 139 -10.80 7.49 -7.81
N TRP A 140 -9.64 8.11 -8.00
CA TRP A 140 -8.37 7.59 -7.51
C TRP A 140 -7.96 8.35 -6.25
N GLN A 141 -7.37 7.65 -5.28
CA GLN A 141 -6.62 8.32 -4.23
C GLN A 141 -5.56 9.22 -4.84
N ARG A 142 -5.34 10.37 -4.19
CA ARG A 142 -4.32 11.32 -4.62
C ARG A 142 -2.93 10.68 -4.51
N ARG A 143 -2.10 10.91 -5.53
CA ARG A 143 -0.78 10.27 -5.69
C ARG A 143 -0.91 8.74 -5.79
N PHE A 144 0.18 8.03 -5.60
CA PHE A 144 0.29 6.58 -5.56
C PHE A 144 1.56 6.28 -4.75
N TRP A 145 1.63 5.11 -4.13
CA TRP A 145 2.86 4.68 -3.50
C TRP A 145 3.81 4.15 -4.56
N GLU A 146 5.10 4.41 -4.40
CA GLU A 146 6.12 3.79 -5.23
C GLU A 146 7.36 3.42 -4.43
N HIS A 147 8.02 2.34 -4.85
CA HIS A 147 9.27 1.88 -4.27
C HIS A 147 10.24 1.50 -5.38
N TYR A 148 11.45 2.08 -5.32
CA TYR A 148 12.55 1.73 -6.21
C TYR A 148 13.16 0.40 -5.76
N ILE A 149 13.18 -0.58 -6.66
CA ILE A 149 13.73 -1.91 -6.39
C ILE A 149 15.25 -1.82 -6.38
N ARG A 150 15.85 -2.25 -5.26
CA ARG A 150 17.28 -2.03 -5.00
C ARG A 150 18.17 -3.17 -5.46
N ASP A 151 17.65 -4.39 -5.38
CA ASP A 151 18.36 -5.61 -5.69
C ASP A 151 17.38 -6.76 -5.99
N GLU A 152 17.94 -7.92 -6.31
CA GLU A 152 17.17 -9.11 -6.69
C GLU A 152 16.31 -9.67 -5.56
N ARG A 153 16.75 -9.56 -4.30
CA ARG A 153 15.98 -10.04 -3.15
C ARG A 153 14.78 -9.12 -2.91
N ASP A 154 14.98 -7.82 -2.98
CA ASP A 154 13.92 -6.82 -2.92
C ASP A 154 12.90 -7.02 -4.05
N ARG A 155 13.39 -7.32 -5.27
CA ARG A 155 12.56 -7.68 -6.42
C ARG A 155 11.71 -8.92 -6.15
N GLN A 156 12.30 -9.99 -5.62
CA GLN A 156 11.59 -11.23 -5.32
C GLN A 156 10.53 -11.03 -4.24
N ASN A 157 10.85 -10.32 -3.15
CA ASN A 157 9.90 -10.01 -2.08
C ASN A 157 8.68 -9.26 -2.63
N HIS A 158 8.87 -8.28 -3.51
CA HIS A 158 7.78 -7.52 -4.11
C HIS A 158 6.98 -8.34 -5.13
N LEU A 159 7.61 -9.23 -5.90
CA LEU A 159 6.89 -10.17 -6.77
C LEU A 159 5.98 -11.11 -5.97
N ASP A 160 6.51 -11.64 -4.87
CA ASP A 160 5.78 -12.52 -3.97
C ASP A 160 4.63 -11.77 -3.29
N TYR A 161 4.90 -10.55 -2.81
CA TYR A 161 3.88 -9.67 -2.25
C TYR A 161 2.74 -9.43 -3.24
N ILE A 162 3.04 -9.08 -4.51
CA ILE A 162 2.03 -8.86 -5.56
C ILE A 162 1.11 -10.08 -5.69
N HIS A 163 1.67 -11.28 -5.84
CA HIS A 163 0.84 -12.45 -6.11
C HIS A 163 0.17 -13.02 -4.86
N TYR A 164 0.76 -12.84 -3.68
CA TYR A 164 0.17 -13.27 -2.41
C TYR A 164 -0.94 -12.33 -1.91
N ASN A 165 -0.98 -11.08 -2.38
CA ASN A 165 -1.91 -10.06 -1.89
C ASN A 165 -3.41 -10.47 -1.88
N PRO A 166 -3.95 -11.21 -2.88
CA PRO A 166 -5.34 -11.69 -2.82
C PRO A 166 -5.62 -12.63 -1.63
N VAL A 167 -4.65 -13.46 -1.24
CA VAL A 167 -4.74 -14.31 -0.05
C VAL A 167 -4.62 -13.46 1.21
N LYS A 168 -3.68 -12.51 1.24
CA LYS A 168 -3.50 -11.56 2.35
C LYS A 168 -4.78 -10.78 2.68
N HIS A 169 -5.56 -10.40 1.66
CA HIS A 169 -6.85 -9.72 1.81
C HIS A 169 -8.04 -10.66 2.01
N GLY A 170 -7.82 -11.98 2.03
CA GLY A 170 -8.88 -12.96 2.24
C GLY A 170 -9.86 -13.10 1.06
N TYR A 171 -9.48 -12.69 -0.14
CA TYR A 171 -10.32 -12.86 -1.33
C TYR A 171 -10.33 -14.29 -1.87
N VAL A 172 -9.24 -15.03 -1.66
CA VAL A 172 -9.08 -16.44 -2.02
C VAL A 172 -8.21 -17.16 -0.99
N GLU A 173 -8.38 -18.46 -0.84
CA GLU A 173 -7.52 -19.29 0.02
C GLU A 173 -6.17 -19.62 -0.65
N GLN A 174 -6.15 -19.74 -1.98
CA GLN A 174 -4.95 -20.05 -2.74
C GLN A 174 -4.70 -19.02 -3.84
N VAL A 175 -3.42 -18.64 -4.02
CA VAL A 175 -3.01 -17.62 -5.01
C VAL A 175 -3.49 -17.95 -6.43
N ARG A 176 -3.47 -19.23 -6.80
CA ARG A 176 -3.87 -19.72 -8.13
C ARG A 176 -5.34 -19.43 -8.47
N ASP A 177 -6.18 -19.26 -7.44
CA ASP A 177 -7.62 -19.07 -7.59
C ASP A 177 -7.98 -17.62 -7.92
N TRP A 178 -7.01 -16.68 -7.86
CA TRP A 178 -7.22 -15.29 -8.23
C TRP A 178 -6.91 -15.04 -9.73
N PRO A 179 -7.93 -14.79 -10.57
CA PRO A 179 -7.73 -14.67 -12.02
C PRO A 179 -7.17 -13.31 -12.46
N TYR A 180 -7.23 -12.29 -11.59
CA TYR A 180 -6.88 -10.91 -11.94
C TYR A 180 -5.42 -10.58 -11.60
N SER A 181 -4.51 -11.49 -11.95
CA SER A 181 -3.07 -11.30 -11.74
C SER A 181 -2.24 -11.89 -12.87
N THR A 182 -0.95 -11.57 -12.87
CA THR A 182 0.05 -12.20 -13.74
C THR A 182 0.54 -13.56 -13.24
N PHE A 183 0.04 -14.06 -12.09
CA PHE A 183 0.56 -15.27 -11.45
C PHE A 183 0.61 -16.47 -12.41
N GLN A 184 -0.51 -16.78 -13.07
CA GLN A 184 -0.61 -17.91 -14.01
C GLN A 184 0.37 -17.79 -15.18
N ARG A 185 0.68 -16.56 -15.62
CA ARG A 185 1.69 -16.31 -16.67
C ARG A 185 3.09 -16.61 -16.15
N LEU A 186 3.37 -16.31 -14.88
CA LEU A 186 4.67 -16.55 -14.26
C LEU A 186 4.87 -18.04 -13.90
N VAL A 187 3.80 -18.75 -13.52
CA VAL A 187 3.80 -20.22 -13.40
C VAL A 187 4.20 -20.87 -14.71
N LYS A 188 3.58 -20.47 -15.83
CA LYS A 188 3.93 -20.98 -17.18
C LYS A 188 5.37 -20.67 -17.61
N ARG A 189 6.01 -19.67 -17.01
CA ARG A 189 7.41 -19.31 -17.25
C ARG A 189 8.38 -19.99 -16.29
N GLY A 190 7.89 -20.80 -15.35
CA GLY A 190 8.69 -21.50 -14.35
C GLY A 190 9.15 -20.63 -13.17
N TRP A 191 8.55 -19.45 -12.97
CA TRP A 191 8.92 -18.56 -11.86
C TRP A 191 8.22 -18.95 -10.56
N TYR A 192 7.05 -19.56 -10.65
CA TYR A 192 6.29 -20.10 -9.54
C TYR A 192 5.84 -21.52 -9.85
N THR A 193 5.67 -22.32 -8.80
CA THR A 193 4.88 -23.56 -8.90
C THR A 193 3.39 -23.22 -8.82
N ALA A 194 2.53 -24.11 -9.34
CA ALA A 194 1.08 -23.88 -9.36
C ALA A 194 0.44 -23.85 -7.95
N ASP A 195 1.11 -24.46 -6.99
CA ASP A 195 0.75 -24.55 -5.57
C ASP A 195 1.52 -23.54 -4.69
N TRP A 196 2.30 -22.63 -5.30
CA TRP A 196 3.01 -21.59 -4.59
C TRP A 196 2.05 -20.70 -3.77
N GLY A 197 2.51 -20.26 -2.60
CA GLY A 197 1.74 -19.40 -1.68
C GLY A 197 1.11 -20.12 -0.49
N GLN A 198 1.28 -21.44 -0.34
CA GLN A 198 0.85 -22.19 0.86
C GLN A 198 1.68 -21.87 2.11
N SER A 199 2.95 -21.53 1.92
CA SER A 199 3.85 -21.06 2.96
C SER A 199 4.57 -19.84 2.43
N ILE A 200 4.38 -18.70 3.11
CA ILE A 200 4.97 -17.43 2.72
C ILE A 200 5.98 -16.98 3.78
N SER A 201 7.05 -16.31 3.37
CA SER A 201 8.02 -15.77 4.32
C SER A 201 7.35 -14.71 5.22
N HIS A 202 7.78 -14.63 6.48
CA HIS A 202 7.33 -13.57 7.40
C HIS A 202 7.56 -12.16 6.82
N VAL A 203 8.64 -11.98 6.04
CA VAL A 203 8.93 -10.70 5.37
C VAL A 203 7.75 -10.29 4.47
N VAL A 204 7.33 -11.17 3.56
CA VAL A 204 6.25 -10.86 2.62
C VAL A 204 4.89 -10.79 3.33
N HIS A 205 4.69 -11.63 4.35
CA HIS A 205 3.48 -11.59 5.17
C HIS A 205 3.30 -10.24 5.87
N ASP A 206 4.38 -9.69 6.43
CA ASP A 206 4.35 -8.49 7.28
C ASP A 206 4.54 -7.18 6.48
N MET A 207 4.91 -7.26 5.20
CA MET A 207 4.97 -6.09 4.31
C MET A 207 3.62 -5.38 4.25
N ASP A 208 3.58 -4.08 4.57
CA ASP A 208 2.40 -3.23 4.37
C ASP A 208 2.74 -2.15 3.35
N CYS A 209 2.15 -2.27 2.16
CA CYS A 209 2.44 -1.40 1.01
C CYS A 209 1.17 -0.66 0.55
N GLU A 210 0.18 -0.47 1.41
CA GLU A 210 -1.17 0.04 1.05
C GLU A 210 -1.62 1.34 1.73
#